data_AF-H8YYV3-F1
#
_entry.id   AF-H8YYV3-F1
#
_cell.length_a   1.000
_cell.length_b   1.000
_cell.length_c   1.000
_cell.angle_alpha   90.00
_cell.angle_beta   90.00
_cell.angle_gamma   90.00
#
_symmetry.space_group_name_H-M   'P 1'
#
loop_
_entity.id
_entity.type
_entity.pdbx_description
1 polymer ?
#
loop_
_entity_poly.entity_id
_entity_poly.type
_entity_poly.pdbx_seq_one_letter_code
_entity_poly.pdbx_strand_id
1 'polypeptide(L)' 'MAKTHMRTLDDVLQSASDVLFPAEMGRRKISVTSTNSDGDTPLHVMVWRKDQQAIAFLISAGADVRRISAGSTRGYR' A
#
# COMPACT_ATOMS: atom_id res chain seq x y z
N MET A 1 -9.76 -27.17 -5.86
CA MET A 1 -8.70 -26.54 -6.67
C MET A 1 -8.26 -25.28 -5.95
N ALA A 2 -7.26 -25.38 -5.07
CA ALA A 2 -6.71 -24.19 -4.43
C ALA A 2 -5.96 -23.41 -5.51
N LYS A 3 -6.49 -22.24 -5.90
CA LYS A 3 -5.70 -21.29 -6.69
C LYS A 3 -4.51 -20.95 -5.81
N THR A 4 -3.34 -21.51 -6.10
CA THR A 4 -2.06 -20.93 -5.68
C THR A 4 -2.03 -19.57 -6.34
N HIS A 5 -2.58 -18.57 -5.65
CA HIS A 5 -2.64 -17.22 -6.15
C HIS A 5 -1.21 -16.72 -6.09
N MET A 6 -0.50 -16.77 -7.22
CA MET A 6 0.73 -16.00 -7.37
C MET A 6 0.35 -14.58 -7.00
N ARG A 7 0.90 -14.10 -5.90
CA ARG A 7 0.58 -12.78 -5.36
C ARG A 7 1.22 -11.77 -6.30
N THR A 8 0.41 -11.06 -7.08
CA THR A 8 0.87 -10.08 -8.05
C THR A 8 0.86 -8.68 -7.43
N LEU A 9 1.52 -7.73 -8.09
CA LEU A 9 1.49 -6.32 -7.69
C LEU A 9 0.05 -5.81 -7.57
N ASP A 10 -0.83 -6.16 -8.51
CA ASP A 10 -2.24 -5.78 -8.48
C ASP A 10 -2.96 -6.33 -7.24
N ASP A 11 -2.68 -7.56 -6.82
CA ASP A 11 -3.26 -8.16 -5.61
C ASP A 11 -2.81 -7.40 -4.35
N VAL A 12 -1.53 -7.04 -4.29
CA VAL A 12 -0.96 -6.24 -3.20
C VAL A 12 -1.60 -4.84 -3.16
N LEU A 13 -1.73 -4.18 -4.31
CA LEU A 13 -2.35 -2.87 -4.43
C LEU A 13 -3.84 -2.93 -4.07
N GLN A 14 -4.54 -3.98 -4.49
CA GLN A 14 -5.93 -4.21 -4.15
C GLN A 14 -6.11 -4.41 -2.64
N SER A 15 -5.24 -5.18 -2.01
CA SER A 15 -5.23 -5.41 -0.57
C SER A 15 -4.87 -4.14 0.22
N ALA A 16 -3.98 -3.30 -0.31
CA ALA A 16 -3.69 -1.99 0.25
C ALA A 16 -4.88 -1.02 0.09
N SER A 17 -5.58 -1.08 -1.05
CA SER A 17 -6.75 -0.22 -1.34
C SER A 17 -7.86 -0.41 -0.33
N ASP A 18 -8.09 -1.65 0.11
CA ASP A 18 -9.08 -1.95 1.15
C ASP A 18 -8.77 -1.26 2.49
N VAL A 19 -7.48 -1.08 2.82
CA VAL A 19 -7.05 -0.39 4.05
C VAL A 19 -7.04 1.12 3.88
N LEU A 20 -6.56 1.62 2.74
CA LEU A 20 -6.47 3.06 2.47
C LEU A 20 -7.84 3.68 2.23
N PHE A 21 -8.75 2.94 1.61
CA PHE A 21 -10.08 3.37 1.19
C PHE A 21 -11.14 2.32 1.55
N PRO A 22 -11.40 2.08 2.85
CA PRO A 22 -12.40 1.10 3.28
C PRO A 22 -13.81 1.44 2.77
N ALA A 23 -14.11 2.72 2.57
CA ALA A 23 -15.37 3.18 1.98
C ALA A 23 -15.55 2.74 0.51
N GLU A 24 -14.46 2.48 -0.19
CA GLU A 24 -14.46 2.05 -1.60
C GLU A 24 -14.34 0.53 -1.73
N MET A 25 -14.16 -0.20 -0.61
CA MET A 25 -14.14 -1.66 -0.53
C MET A 25 -13.18 -2.30 -1.55
N GLY A 26 -11.98 -1.72 -1.67
CA GLY A 26 -10.96 -2.11 -2.65
C GLY A 26 -11.33 -1.84 -4.11
N ARG A 27 -12.54 -1.37 -4.46
CA ARG A 27 -12.92 -1.12 -5.87
C ARG A 27 -12.10 0.00 -6.50
N ARG A 28 -11.54 0.88 -5.68
CA ARG A 28 -10.67 1.94 -6.15
C ARG A 28 -9.34 1.35 -6.58
N LYS A 29 -9.05 1.47 -7.88
CA LYS A 29 -7.74 1.14 -8.42
C LYS A 29 -6.74 2.21 -7.94
N ILE A 30 -5.75 1.77 -7.16
CA ILE A 30 -4.68 2.62 -6.64
C ILE A 30 -3.35 2.22 -7.26
N SER A 31 -2.44 3.17 -7.33
CA SER A 31 -1.07 2.98 -7.81
C SER A 31 -0.09 2.98 -6.64
N VAL A 32 1.16 2.57 -6.89
CA VAL A 32 2.24 2.56 -5.88
C VAL A 32 2.52 3.92 -5.25
N THR A 33 2.17 5.01 -5.95
CA THR A 33 2.32 6.41 -5.51
C THR A 33 1.04 7.01 -4.93
N SER A 34 -0.09 6.29 -4.95
CA SER A 34 -1.34 6.77 -4.39
C SER A 34 -1.23 6.93 -2.88
N THR A 35 -1.95 7.88 -2.31
CA THR A 35 -2.00 8.13 -0.87
C THR A 35 -3.44 8.25 -0.38
N ASN A 36 -3.72 7.83 0.85
CA ASN A 36 -4.98 8.14 1.52
C ASN A 36 -5.00 9.60 2.00
N SER A 37 -6.09 9.99 2.66
CA SER A 37 -6.27 11.32 3.27
C SER A 37 -5.22 11.64 4.34
N ASP A 38 -4.64 10.61 4.98
CA ASP A 38 -3.57 10.72 5.97
C ASP A 38 -2.16 10.78 5.35
N GLY A 39 -2.07 10.68 4.02
CA GLY A 39 -0.81 10.66 3.28
C GLY A 39 -0.09 9.32 3.29
N ASP A 40 -0.72 8.25 3.77
CA ASP A 40 -0.19 6.88 3.72
C ASP A 40 -0.24 6.32 2.30
N THR A 41 0.88 5.79 1.85
CA THR A 41 1.00 5.06 0.59
C THR A 41 0.69 3.56 0.78
N PRO A 42 0.46 2.78 -0.30
CA PRO A 42 0.35 1.32 -0.22
C PRO A 42 1.53 0.67 0.52
N LEU A 43 2.73 1.24 0.36
CA LEU A 43 3.93 0.79 1.05
C LEU A 43 3.80 0.92 2.57
N HIS A 44 3.20 2.00 3.08
CA HIS A 44 2.95 2.16 4.52
C HIS A 44 2.03 1.06 5.04
N VAL A 45 0.94 0.76 4.34
CA VAL A 45 0.03 -0.33 4.72
C VAL A 45 0.77 -1.67 4.79
N MET A 46 1.63 -1.96 3.80
CA MET A 46 2.39 -3.21 3.78
C MET A 46 3.46 -3.27 4.89
N VAL A 47 4.05 -2.13 5.26
CA VAL A 47 4.94 -2.02 6.43
C VAL A 47 4.19 -2.32 7.73
N TRP A 48 2.98 -1.78 7.90
CA TRP A 48 2.15 -2.05 9.08
C TRP A 48 1.74 -3.52 9.17
N ARG A 49 1.44 -4.13 8.03
CA ARG A 49 1.14 -5.56 7.92
C ARG A 49 2.37 -6.46 8.05
N LYS A 50 3.57 -5.89 8.11
CA LYS A 50 4.86 -6.60 8.09
C LYS A 50 5.00 -7.55 6.90
N ASP A 51 4.36 -7.24 5.78
CA ASP A 51 4.35 -8.09 4.59
C ASP A 51 5.56 -7.76 3.71
N GLN A 52 6.69 -8.39 4.04
CA GLN A 52 7.96 -8.17 3.34
C GLN A 52 7.89 -8.51 1.85
N GLN A 53 7.10 -9.51 1.46
CA GLN A 53 6.92 -9.87 0.05
C GLN A 53 6.19 -8.75 -0.69
N ALA A 54 5.09 -8.26 -0.12
CA ALA A 54 4.34 -7.13 -0.68
C ALA A 54 5.20 -5.86 -0.78
N ILE A 55 6.03 -5.59 0.23
CA ILE A 55 6.99 -4.48 0.22
C ILE A 55 7.98 -4.66 -0.95
N ALA A 56 8.56 -5.84 -1.13
CA ALA A 56 9.48 -6.12 -2.23
C ALA A 56 8.81 -5.94 -3.60
N PHE A 57 7.55 -6.37 -3.76
CA PHE A 57 6.78 -6.14 -5.00
C PHE A 57 6.57 -4.65 -5.28
N LEU A 58 6.18 -3.88 -4.27
CA LEU A 58 5.97 -2.44 -4.42
C LEU A 58 7.30 -1.73 -4.77
N ILE A 59 8.41 -2.08 -4.11
CA ILE A 59 9.74 -1.54 -4.41
C ILE A 59 10.15 -1.90 -5.84
N SER A 60 9.99 -3.16 -6.22
CA SER A 60 10.30 -3.64 -7.57
C SER A 60 9.43 -2.96 -8.64
N ALA A 61 8.23 -2.50 -8.27
CA ALA A 61 7.35 -1.74 -9.13
C ALA A 61 7.67 -0.23 -9.20
N GLY A 62 8.72 0.23 -8.52
CA GLY A 62 9.12 1.64 -8.49
C GLY A 62 8.36 2.48 -7.45
N ALA A 63 7.81 1.86 -6.39
CA ALA A 63 7.27 2.60 -5.27
C ALA A 63 8.36 3.44 -4.59
N ASP A 64 8.12 4.74 -4.45
CA ASP A 64 9.01 5.64 -3.73
C ASP A 64 9.02 5.34 -2.23
N VAL A 65 10.02 4.57 -1.79
CA VAL A 65 10.25 4.23 -0.37
C VAL A 65 10.50 5.48 0.49
N ARG A 66 10.96 6.57 -0.14
CA ARG A 66 11.27 7.84 0.54
C ARG A 66 10.04 8.65 0.89
N ARG A 67 8.85 8.28 0.40
CA ARG A 67 7.61 8.96 0.78
C ARG A 67 7.31 8.68 2.23
N ILE A 68 7.37 9.72 3.04
CA ILE A 68 6.90 9.72 4.43
C ILE A 68 5.38 9.85 4.45
N SER A 69 4.70 9.10 5.32
CA SER A 69 3.29 9.35 5.60
C SER A 69 3.14 10.70 6.31
N ALA A 70 2.07 11.42 6.02
CA ALA A 70 1.89 12.76 6.59
C ALA A 70 1.64 12.72 8.11
N GLY A 71 1.43 11.53 8.70
CA GLY A 71 1.38 11.32 10.14
C GLY A 71 2.71 11.59 10.86
N SER A 72 3.85 11.29 10.25
CA SER A 72 5.16 11.45 10.89
C SER A 72 5.67 12.90 10.95
N THR A 73 5.11 13.80 10.13
CA THR A 73 5.55 15.20 10.05
C THR A 73 4.70 16.16 10.89
N ARG A 74 3.56 15.72 11.45
CA ARG A 74 2.65 16.59 12.20
C ARG A 74 3.02 16.83 13.68
N GLY A 75 4.15 16.31 14.15
CA GLY A 75 4.55 16.37 15.57
C GLY A 75 5.84 17.12 15.93
N TYR A 76 6.54 17.73 14.97
CA TYR A 76 7.80 18.45 15.23
C TYR A 76 7.74 19.92 14.82
N ARG A 77 6.70 20.65 15.23
CA ARG A 77 6.67 22.11 15.18
C ARG A 77 6.18 22.67 16.50
#